data_AF-D9QV77-F1
#
_entry.id   AF-D9QV77-F1
#
_cell.length_a   1.000
_cell.length_b   1.000
_cell.length_c   1.000
_cell.angle_alpha   90.00
_cell.angle_beta   90.00
_cell.angle_gamma   90.00
#
_symmetry.space_group_name_H-M   'P 1'
#
loop_
_entity.id
_entity.type
_entity.pdbx_description
1 polymer ?
#
loop_
_entity_poly.entity_id
_entity_poly.type
_entity_poly.pdbx_seq_one_letter_code
_entity_poly.pdbx_strand_id
1 'polypeptide(L)'
;MSVRNNGNQLVNPMAMEAMDKFKQEAAQELNVSDEYKSGYWGNMTSRECGAVGGQMVKKMIEEMENQLANGTNISAQTNDQEQDYNLANKAGNYQPQQ
;
A
#
# COMPACT_ATOMS: atom_id res chain seq x y z
N MET A 1 22.04 -23.85 -8.58
CA MET A 1 21.41 -23.22 -7.39
C MET A 1 20.41 -22.20 -7.91
N SER A 2 19.10 -22.45 -7.75
CA SER A 2 18.06 -21.55 -8.29
C SER A 2 17.85 -20.39 -7.32
N VAL A 3 18.20 -19.18 -7.75
CA VAL A 3 17.89 -17.94 -7.02
C VAL A 3 16.39 -17.70 -7.20
N ARG A 4 15.61 -18.06 -6.19
CA ARG A 4 14.20 -17.69 -6.12
C ARG A 4 14.12 -16.18 -5.93
N ASN A 5 13.87 -15.46 -7.02
CA ASN A 5 13.47 -14.05 -6.99
C ASN A 5 12.09 -13.95 -6.33
N ASN A 6 12.04 -14.01 -4.99
CA ASN A 6 10.87 -13.65 -4.21
C ASN A 6 10.81 -12.11 -4.15
N GLY A 7 10.44 -11.49 -5.26
CA GLY A 7 10.20 -10.04 -5.29
C GLY A 7 8.83 -9.74 -4.71
N ASN A 8 8.75 -8.82 -3.75
CA ASN A 8 7.50 -8.18 -3.32
C ASN A 8 7.00 -7.25 -4.44
N GLN A 9 6.61 -7.83 -5.57
CA GLN A 9 6.11 -7.11 -6.73
C GLN A 9 4.60 -7.29 -6.81
N LEU A 10 3.90 -6.21 -7.15
CA LEU A 10 2.45 -6.28 -7.36
C LEU A 10 2.14 -7.19 -8.55
N VAL A 11 1.10 -8.01 -8.39
CA VAL A 11 0.61 -8.90 -9.46
C VAL A 11 0.12 -8.08 -10.66
N ASN A 12 -0.48 -6.92 -10.40
CA ASN A 12 -0.80 -5.93 -11.41
C ASN A 12 0.08 -4.69 -11.23
N PRO A 13 1.07 -4.45 -12.10
CA PRO A 13 1.97 -3.30 -11.98
C PRO A 13 1.25 -1.96 -12.19
N MET A 14 0.16 -1.93 -12.95
CA MET A 14 -0.64 -0.70 -13.18
C MET A 14 -1.43 -0.28 -11.93
N ALA A 15 -1.63 -1.18 -10.97
CA ALA A 15 -2.35 -0.89 -9.73
C ALA A 15 -1.46 -0.19 -8.68
N MET A 16 -0.17 0.03 -8.95
CA MET A 16 0.78 0.57 -7.98
C MET A 16 0.33 1.93 -7.42
N GLU A 17 -0.11 2.85 -8.29
CA GLU A 17 -0.58 4.18 -7.87
C GLU A 17 -1.86 4.11 -7.01
N ALA A 18 -2.82 3.26 -7.40
CA ALA A 18 -4.05 3.06 -6.66
C ALA A 18 -3.79 2.46 -5.27
N MET A 19 -2.84 1.52 -5.19
CA MET A 19 -2.43 0.88 -3.94
C MET A 19 -1.74 1.87 -3.00
N ASP A 20 -0.93 2.79 -3.53
CA ASP A 20 -0.27 3.82 -2.73
C ASP A 20 -1.25 4.82 -2.13
N LYS A 21 -2.25 5.26 -2.92
CA LYS A 21 -3.35 6.11 -2.43
C LYS A 21 -4.09 5.44 -1.28
N PHE A 22 -4.46 4.19 -1.50
CA PHE A 22 -5.22 3.42 -0.53
C PHE A 22 -4.45 3.17 0.77
N LYS A 23 -3.13 2.97 0.67
CA LYS A 23 -2.23 2.89 1.83
C LYS A 23 -2.23 4.18 2.64
N GLN A 24 -2.22 5.34 1.98
CA GLN A 24 -2.27 6.65 2.65
C GLN A 24 -3.63 6.87 3.34
N GLU A 25 -4.74 6.52 2.68
CA GLU A 25 -6.08 6.62 3.25
C GLU A 25 -6.26 5.72 4.46
N ALA A 26 -5.85 4.45 4.36
CA ALA A 26 -5.90 3.51 5.47
C ALA A 26 -5.04 3.96 6.68
N ALA A 27 -3.88 4.56 6.42
CA ALA A 27 -3.04 5.14 7.47
C ALA A 27 -3.69 6.34 8.16
N GLN A 28 -4.35 7.20 7.38
CA GLN A 28 -5.10 8.36 7.90
C GLN A 28 -6.26 7.93 8.80
N GLU A 29 -7.04 6.94 8.39
CA GLU A 29 -8.19 6.45 9.17
C GLU A 29 -7.79 5.82 10.50
N LEU A 30 -6.72 5.04 10.47
CA LEU A 30 -6.17 4.41 11.67
C LEU A 30 -5.46 5.38 12.60
N ASN A 31 -5.38 6.68 12.25
CA ASN A 31 -4.66 7.72 13.00
C ASN A 31 -3.25 7.26 13.39
N VAL A 32 -2.58 6.58 12.46
CA VAL A 32 -1.24 6.05 12.69
C VAL A 32 -0.23 7.19 12.76
N SER A 33 0.79 7.03 13.59
CA SER A 33 1.91 7.95 13.78
C SER A 33 2.36 8.63 12.48
N ASP A 34 2.46 9.96 12.48
CA ASP A 34 2.75 10.85 11.33
C ASP A 34 4.04 10.51 10.54
N GLU A 35 4.85 9.57 11.02
CA GLU A 35 6.04 9.05 10.34
C GLU A 35 5.76 8.46 8.95
N TYR A 36 4.54 8.03 8.66
CA TYR A 36 4.15 7.62 7.29
C TYR A 36 4.20 8.78 6.28
N LYS A 37 4.16 10.05 6.71
CA LYS A 37 4.32 11.24 5.84
C LYS A 37 5.75 11.32 5.31
N SER A 38 6.71 10.98 6.15
CA SER A 38 8.11 10.76 5.74
C SER A 38 8.27 9.53 4.86
N GLY A 39 7.18 8.73 4.70
CA GLY A 39 6.93 7.48 3.95
C GLY A 39 8.04 6.45 3.90
N TYR A 40 8.93 6.52 4.87
CA TYR A 40 9.62 5.37 5.39
C TYR A 40 8.71 4.68 6.42
N TRP A 41 8.45 3.40 6.23
CA TRP A 41 7.56 2.61 7.09
C TRP A 41 8.32 1.76 8.11
N GLY A 42 9.66 1.89 8.17
CA GLY A 42 10.51 1.08 9.05
C GLY A 42 10.67 1.61 10.48
N ASN A 43 10.39 2.89 10.72
CA ASN A 43 10.39 3.47 12.07
C ASN A 43 9.07 3.23 12.82
N MET A 44 8.01 2.92 12.07
CA MET A 44 6.69 2.60 12.57
C MET A 44 6.67 1.22 13.21
N THR A 45 5.81 1.02 14.22
CA THR A 45 5.72 -0.29 14.87
C THR A 45 5.16 -1.34 13.91
N SER A 46 5.62 -2.59 14.02
CA SER A 46 5.11 -3.69 13.17
C SER A 46 3.59 -3.88 13.32
N ARG A 47 3.04 -3.53 14.48
CA ARG A 47 1.60 -3.56 14.75
C ARG A 47 0.84 -2.53 13.92
N GLU A 48 1.35 -1.31 13.83
CA GLU A 48 0.75 -0.24 13.04
C GLU A 48 0.83 -0.53 11.55
N CYS A 49 2.01 -0.93 11.04
CA CYS A 49 2.18 -1.35 9.64
C CYS A 49 1.23 -2.50 9.27
N GLY A 50 1.09 -3.48 10.17
CA GLY A 50 0.16 -4.60 10.00
C GLY A 50 -1.30 -4.16 10.04
N ALA A 51 -1.66 -3.21 10.91
CA ALA A 51 -3.01 -2.66 10.98
C ALA A 51 -3.41 -1.94 9.68
N VAL A 52 -2.51 -1.14 9.09
CA VAL A 52 -2.76 -0.48 7.80
C VAL A 52 -3.00 -1.51 6.71
N GLY A 53 -2.11 -2.50 6.56
CA GLY A 53 -2.27 -3.55 5.55
C GLY A 53 -3.57 -4.34 5.72
N GLY A 54 -3.97 -4.62 6.97
CA GLY A 54 -5.25 -5.25 7.28
C GLY A 54 -6.46 -4.40 6.90
N GLN A 55 -6.42 -3.09 7.15
CA GLN A 55 -7.50 -2.19 6.74
C GLN A 55 -7.62 -2.06 5.22
N MET A 56 -6.50 -2.04 4.50
CA MET A 56 -6.52 -2.06 3.04
C MET A 56 -7.27 -3.31 2.54
N VAL A 57 -6.85 -4.50 2.96
CA VAL A 57 -7.48 -5.75 2.51
C VAL A 57 -8.96 -5.80 2.89
N LYS A 58 -9.30 -5.36 4.10
CA LYS A 58 -10.69 -5.31 4.57
C LYS A 58 -11.57 -4.48 3.64
N LYS A 59 -11.16 -3.24 3.34
CA LYS A 59 -11.91 -2.36 2.45
C LYS A 59 -12.01 -2.87 1.02
N MET A 60 -10.94 -3.45 0.46
CA MET A 60 -11.01 -4.06 -0.88
C MET A 60 -12.07 -5.16 -0.95
N ILE A 61 -12.14 -5.99 0.09
CA ILE A 61 -13.13 -7.06 0.16
C ILE A 61 -14.54 -6.46 0.32
N GLU A 62 -14.73 -5.49 1.20
CA GLU A 62 -16.01 -4.80 1.37
C GLU A 62 -16.51 -4.17 0.05
N GLU A 63 -15.64 -3.48 -0.68
CA GLU A 63 -15.97 -2.92 -1.99
C GLU A 63 -16.32 -4.01 -3.00
N MET A 64 -15.59 -5.12 -3.00
CA MET A 64 -15.85 -6.24 -3.90
C MET A 64 -17.17 -6.96 -3.58
N GLU A 65 -17.47 -7.18 -2.30
CA GLU A 65 -18.75 -7.73 -1.83
C GLU A 65 -19.91 -6.82 -2.25
N ASN A 66 -19.75 -5.51 -2.08
CA ASN A 66 -20.74 -4.51 -2.51
C ASN A 66 -20.93 -4.51 -4.03
N GLN A 67 -19.85 -4.61 -4.82
CA GLN A 67 -19.93 -4.68 -6.28
C GLN A 67 -20.64 -5.95 -6.75
N LEU A 68 -20.34 -7.09 -6.13
CA LEU A 68 -20.98 -8.37 -6.42
C LEU A 68 -22.46 -8.36 -6.04
N ALA A 69 -22.79 -7.80 -4.87
CA ALA A 69 -24.17 -7.66 -4.40
C ALA A 69 -25.02 -6.76 -5.32
N ASN A 70 -24.42 -5.71 -5.89
CA ASN A 70 -25.11 -4.79 -6.80
C ASN A 70 -25.13 -5.26 -8.27
N GLY A 71 -24.51 -6.40 -8.59
CA GLY A 71 -24.48 -6.95 -9.95
C GLY A 71 -23.75 -6.07 -10.97
N THR A 72 -22.87 -5.17 -10.51
CA THR A 72 -22.15 -4.24 -11.38
C THR A 72 -21.04 -4.98 -12.13
N ASN A 73 -21.06 -4.90 -13.47
CA ASN A 73 -19.97 -5.42 -14.30
C ASN A 73 -18.69 -4.60 -14.01
N ILE A 74 -17.63 -5.28 -13.56
CA ILE A 74 -16.33 -4.66 -13.23
C ILE A 74 -15.61 -4.26 -14.53
N SER A 75 -15.91 -3.09 -15.07
CA SER A 75 -15.13 -2.46 -16.15
C SER A 75 -14.23 -1.40 -15.54
N ALA A 76 -12.92 -1.67 -15.54
CA ALA A 76 -11.90 -0.79 -14.98
C ALA A 76 -11.86 0.56 -15.72
N GLN A 77 -12.06 1.66 -14.99
CA GLN A 77 -11.85 3.02 -15.49
C GLN A 77 -10.53 3.53 -14.90
N THR A 78 -9.46 3.46 -15.68
CA THR A 78 -8.13 3.94 -15.28
C THR A 78 -8.04 5.46 -15.51
N ASN A 79 -7.82 6.22 -14.44
CA ASN A 79 -7.41 7.61 -14.52
C ASN A 79 -5.92 7.66 -14.18
N ASP A 80 -5.06 7.63 -15.20
CA ASP A 80 -3.61 7.74 -15.08
C ASP A 80 -3.24 9.18 -14.70
N GLN A 81 -2.76 9.39 -13.48
CA GLN A 81 -2.11 10.64 -13.07
C GLN A 81 -0.81 10.29 -12.35
N GLU A 82 0.26 10.15 -13.14
CA GLU A 82 1.63 9.92 -12.68
C GLU A 82 2.03 10.93 -11.59
N GLN A 83 2.09 10.46 -10.35
CA GLN A 83 2.84 11.11 -9.28
C GLN A 83 4.02 10.23 -8.91
N ASP A 84 5.22 10.69 -9.27
CA ASP A 84 6.51 10.08 -8.99
C ASP A 84 6.74 9.95 -7.48
N TYR A 85 6.42 8.79 -6.93
CA TYR A 85 6.81 8.42 -5.56
C TYR A 85 8.15 7.68 -5.61
N ASN A 86 9.23 8.45 -5.56
CA ASN A 86 10.60 7.94 -5.47
C ASN A 86 10.83 7.18 -4.14
N LEU A 87 10.56 5.86 -4.13
CA LEU A 87 10.81 4.97 -2.98
C LEU A 87 12.31 4.89 -2.60
N ALA A 88 13.21 5.16 -3.54
CA ALA A 88 14.67 5.04 -3.35
C ALA A 88 15.29 6.20 -2.53
N ASN A 89 14.74 7.42 -2.63
CA ASN A 89 15.27 8.59 -1.91
C ASN A 89 14.74 8.70 -0.47
N LYS A 90 13.91 7.74 -0.05
CA LYS A 90 13.13 7.75 1.20
C LYS A 90 13.61 6.71 2.22
N ALA A 91 14.59 5.88 1.85
CA ALA A 91 15.36 5.11 2.81
C ALA A 91 16.39 6.05 3.44
N GLY A 92 16.00 6.71 4.54
CA GLY A 92 16.97 7.37 5.42
C GLY A 92 18.13 6.42 5.72
N ASN A 93 19.33 6.96 5.69
CA ASN A 93 20.59 6.24 5.85
C ASN A 93 20.52 5.26 7.04
N TYR A 94 20.53 3.95 6.76
CA TYR A 94 20.45 2.90 7.78
C TYR A 94 21.64 3.03 8.73
N GLN A 95 21.40 3.44 9.97
CA GLN A 95 22.36 3.27 11.06
C GLN A 95 21.93 2.07 11.90
N PRO A 96 22.68 0.97 11.91
CA PRO A 96 22.42 -0.13 12.84
C PRO A 96 22.67 0.38 14.26
N GLN A 97 21.64 0.32 15.11
CA GLN A 97 21.86 0.47 16.55
C GLN A 97 22.51 -0.82 17.06
N GLN A 98 23.67 -0.67 17.73
CA GLN A 98 24.42 -1.77 18.34
C GLN A 98 23.77 -2.24 19.64
#